data_AF-A0A6I1QPG1-F1
#
_entry.id   AF-A0A6I1QPG1-F1
#
_cell.length_a   1.000
_cell.length_b   1.000
_cell.length_c   1.000
_cell.angle_alpha   90.00
_cell.angle_beta   90.00
_cell.angle_gamma   90.00
#
_symmetry.space_group_name_H-M   'P 1'
#
loop_
_entity.id
_entity.type
_entity.pdbx_description
1 polymer ?
#
loop_
_entity_poly.entity_id
_entity_poly.type
_entity_poly.pdbx_seq_one_letter_code
_entity_poly.pdbx_strand_id
1 'polypeptide(L)'
;MALPTQQAIRPVLLKVLAEKGPLRPHEVYPLVTEQFPAITPQDLTETLSNGRTPRWTNRIQWARHHLVAEGLVARFPRGVWQLTERGKLVAAGQAAVPALTSPHRDEDELSGDVVVTAEGPPPKVLKTKAESITDELVSAGLDSREPNRFERAVAGAFGFLGFDAQLIGGAGRTDVLLLAPLGVRRYAVVVDAKSSGHTRISDAQIDWLSVRGHREAEAAQYACVVGTEFAGGNLARRAAEFEVSLLAVEDLAQIVNAHAVSPLTLTELRPLFESVPSARSAVPQVLAASKERARLRLVLRRLLIHMDNLNRSLPDSILAKPETLLASLLAERMPELAGTSVEDVRRILSLLETVGAISTANGDGYVSDTSEAGALWLLSSFVSGTGGLDGTAWQSPSPSADH
;
A
#
# COMPACT_ATOMS: atom_id res chain seq x y z
N MET A 1 -10.07 -30.29 -17.42
CA MET A 1 -10.43 -29.08 -18.19
C MET A 1 -10.21 -27.86 -17.30
N ALA A 2 -10.08 -26.64 -17.83
CA ALA A 2 -9.76 -25.49 -16.99
C ALA A 2 -10.99 -25.05 -16.19
N LEU A 3 -10.90 -25.08 -14.86
CA LEU A 3 -11.87 -24.43 -13.96
C LEU A 3 -12.15 -22.98 -14.43
N PRO A 4 -13.38 -22.45 -14.28
CA PRO A 4 -13.72 -21.08 -14.64
C PRO A 4 -12.78 -20.04 -14.01
N THR A 5 -12.47 -18.97 -14.76
CA THR A 5 -11.61 -17.89 -14.27
C THR A 5 -12.34 -17.02 -13.25
N GLN A 6 -11.59 -16.31 -12.39
CA GLN A 6 -12.18 -15.38 -11.43
C GLN A 6 -13.07 -14.33 -12.11
N GLN A 7 -12.68 -13.87 -13.29
CA GLN A 7 -13.46 -12.91 -14.09
C GLN A 7 -14.80 -13.47 -14.54
N ALA A 8 -14.86 -14.77 -14.90
CA ALA A 8 -16.11 -15.44 -15.25
C ALA A 8 -17.02 -15.70 -14.03
N ILE A 9 -16.43 -15.89 -12.84
CA ILE A 9 -17.18 -16.16 -11.61
C ILE A 9 -17.86 -14.91 -11.05
N ARG A 10 -17.26 -13.72 -11.18
CA ARG A 10 -17.79 -12.45 -10.65
C ARG A 10 -19.24 -12.16 -11.05
N PRO A 11 -19.64 -12.16 -12.34
CA PRO A 11 -21.01 -11.86 -12.74
C PRO A 11 -22.01 -12.91 -12.23
N VAL A 12 -21.60 -14.18 -12.17
CA VAL A 12 -22.42 -15.27 -11.62
C VAL A 12 -22.65 -15.07 -10.12
N LEU A 13 -21.61 -14.71 -9.38
CA LEU A 13 -21.69 -14.44 -7.95
C LEU A 13 -22.61 -13.24 -7.64
N LEU A 14 -22.54 -12.17 -8.44
CA LEU A 14 -23.46 -11.03 -8.33
C LEU A 14 -24.91 -11.47 -8.54
N LYS A 15 -25.18 -12.27 -9.58
CA LYS A 15 -26.51 -12.80 -9.88
C LYS A 15 -27.05 -13.65 -8.72
N VAL A 16 -26.25 -14.58 -8.20
CA VAL A 16 -26.65 -15.46 -7.08
C VAL A 16 -27.03 -14.64 -5.84
N LEU A 17 -26.23 -13.63 -5.48
CA LEU A 17 -26.51 -12.77 -4.33
C LEU A 17 -27.70 -11.83 -4.57
N ALA A 18 -27.96 -11.43 -5.81
CA ALA A 18 -29.14 -10.64 -6.16
C ALA A 18 -30.44 -11.46 -6.05
N GLU A 19 -30.41 -12.73 -6.46
CA GLU A 19 -31.58 -13.62 -6.45
C GLU A 19 -31.90 -14.18 -5.06
N LYS A 20 -30.87 -14.52 -4.27
CA LYS A 20 -31.02 -15.23 -3.01
C LYS A 20 -30.88 -14.34 -1.76
N GLY A 21 -30.40 -13.11 -1.92
CA GLY A 21 -30.15 -12.20 -0.82
C GLY A 21 -28.86 -12.51 -0.05
N PRO A 22 -28.73 -12.01 1.19
CA PRO A 22 -27.57 -12.24 2.04
C PRO A 22 -27.36 -13.73 2.34
N LEU A 23 -26.18 -14.26 2.02
CA LEU A 23 -25.86 -15.68 2.21
C LEU A 23 -24.51 -15.86 2.91
N ARG A 24 -24.32 -16.94 3.65
CA ARG A 24 -23.03 -17.34 4.19
C ARG A 24 -22.20 -18.07 3.11
N PRO A 25 -20.86 -18.08 3.20
CA PRO A 25 -20.02 -18.66 2.15
C PRO A 25 -20.36 -20.11 1.76
N HIS A 26 -20.71 -20.96 2.74
CA HIS A 26 -21.07 -22.36 2.49
C HIS A 26 -22.40 -22.52 1.73
N GLU A 27 -23.28 -21.54 1.80
CA GLU A 27 -24.54 -21.50 1.04
C GLU A 27 -24.29 -20.98 -0.38
N VAL A 28 -23.32 -20.07 -0.56
CA VAL A 28 -22.97 -19.49 -1.87
C VAL A 28 -22.25 -20.50 -2.77
N TYR A 29 -21.35 -21.33 -2.22
CA TYR A 29 -20.55 -22.25 -3.02
C TYR A 29 -21.37 -23.21 -3.91
N PRO A 30 -22.37 -23.96 -3.40
CA PRO A 30 -23.17 -24.84 -4.25
C PRO A 30 -23.92 -24.06 -5.33
N LEU A 31 -24.53 -22.93 -4.98
CA LEU A 31 -25.31 -22.09 -5.90
C LEU A 31 -24.47 -21.52 -7.05
N VAL A 32 -23.23 -21.09 -6.77
CA VAL A 32 -22.31 -20.64 -7.81
C VAL A 32 -21.81 -21.83 -8.64
N THR A 33 -21.60 -23.00 -8.03
CA THR A 33 -21.14 -24.20 -8.73
C THR A 33 -22.17 -24.71 -9.75
N GLU A 34 -23.46 -24.68 -9.41
CA GLU A 34 -24.56 -25.08 -10.30
C GLU A 34 -24.61 -24.29 -11.61
N GLN A 35 -24.11 -23.05 -11.60
CA GLN A 35 -24.08 -22.18 -12.79
C GLN A 35 -22.91 -22.51 -13.74
N PHE A 36 -22.04 -23.45 -13.37
CA PHE A 36 -20.91 -23.91 -14.18
C PHE A 36 -21.00 -25.44 -14.41
N PRO A 37 -21.89 -25.92 -15.29
CA PRO A 37 -22.14 -27.36 -15.51
C PRO A 37 -20.93 -28.12 -16.08
N ALA A 38 -19.91 -27.41 -16.57
CA ALA A 38 -18.67 -27.99 -17.06
C ALA A 38 -17.70 -28.43 -15.94
N ILE A 39 -18.00 -28.10 -14.66
CA ILE A 39 -17.20 -28.52 -13.51
C ILE A 39 -17.51 -29.98 -13.18
N THR A 40 -16.47 -30.82 -13.15
CA THR A 40 -16.61 -32.23 -12.79
C THR A 40 -16.43 -32.44 -11.28
N PRO A 41 -16.92 -33.56 -10.71
CA PRO A 41 -16.65 -33.92 -9.31
C PRO A 41 -15.14 -34.02 -8.99
N GLN A 42 -14.31 -34.34 -9.98
CA GLN A 42 -12.85 -34.37 -9.85
C GLN A 42 -12.25 -32.96 -9.71
N ASP A 43 -12.82 -31.95 -10.38
CA ASP A 43 -12.36 -30.57 -10.26
C ASP A 43 -12.73 -29.95 -8.89
N LEU A 44 -13.80 -30.45 -8.25
CA LEU A 44 -14.23 -30.04 -6.91
C LEU A 44 -13.35 -30.61 -5.79
N THR A 45 -12.69 -31.74 -6.04
CA THR A 45 -11.71 -32.35 -5.12
C THR A 45 -10.28 -31.87 -5.37
N GLU A 46 -10.04 -31.14 -6.46
CA GLU A 46 -8.73 -30.54 -6.74
C GLU A 46 -8.38 -29.51 -5.65
N THR A 47 -7.24 -29.73 -5.00
CA THR A 47 -6.70 -28.80 -4.00
C THR A 47 -5.57 -27.97 -4.60
N LEU A 48 -5.32 -26.80 -4.03
CA LEU A 48 -4.14 -26.01 -4.35
C LEU A 48 -2.86 -26.79 -3.98
N SER A 49 -1.69 -26.27 -4.37
CA SER A 49 -0.37 -26.85 -4.07
C SER A 49 -0.12 -27.11 -2.57
N ASN A 50 -0.94 -26.56 -1.68
CA ASN A 50 -0.93 -26.79 -0.25
C ASN A 50 -1.70 -28.06 0.21
N GLY A 51 -2.35 -28.78 -0.71
CA GLY A 51 -3.06 -30.05 -0.47
C GLY A 51 -4.31 -29.97 0.41
N ARG A 52 -4.71 -28.77 0.86
CA ARG A 52 -5.76 -28.59 1.89
C ARG A 52 -6.89 -27.67 1.47
N THR A 53 -6.64 -26.72 0.57
CA THR A 53 -7.64 -25.74 0.16
C THR A 53 -8.25 -26.17 -1.17
N PRO A 54 -9.57 -26.42 -1.25
CA PRO A 54 -10.23 -26.73 -2.51
C PRO A 54 -10.05 -25.56 -3.48
N ARG A 55 -9.50 -25.84 -4.67
CA ARG A 55 -9.14 -24.84 -5.67
C ARG A 55 -10.36 -24.05 -6.15
N TRP A 56 -11.51 -24.71 -6.24
CA TRP A 56 -12.75 -24.13 -6.69
C TRP A 56 -13.35 -23.10 -5.71
N THR A 57 -13.52 -23.45 -4.43
CA THR A 57 -14.08 -22.53 -3.42
C THR A 57 -13.16 -21.33 -3.20
N ASN A 58 -11.84 -21.53 -3.26
CA ASN A 58 -10.87 -20.43 -3.22
C ASN A 58 -11.07 -19.44 -4.39
N ARG A 59 -11.35 -19.91 -5.61
CA ARG A 59 -11.64 -19.01 -6.75
C ARG A 59 -12.90 -18.18 -6.54
N ILE A 60 -13.94 -18.75 -5.94
CA ILE A 60 -15.17 -18.02 -5.59
C ILE A 60 -14.87 -16.95 -4.52
N GLN A 61 -14.05 -17.27 -3.52
CA GLN A 61 -13.62 -16.30 -2.50
C GLN A 61 -12.85 -15.12 -3.10
N TRP A 62 -11.95 -15.37 -4.06
CA TRP A 62 -11.24 -14.31 -4.78
C TRP A 62 -12.18 -13.47 -5.66
N ALA A 63 -13.16 -14.08 -6.32
CA ALA A 63 -14.18 -13.33 -7.04
C ALA A 63 -14.94 -12.37 -6.10
N ARG A 64 -15.32 -12.84 -4.90
CA ARG A 64 -15.92 -11.98 -3.86
C ARG A 64 -14.99 -10.85 -3.41
N HIS A 65 -13.70 -11.14 -3.20
CA HIS A 65 -12.73 -10.12 -2.78
C HIS A 65 -12.69 -8.94 -3.76
N HIS A 66 -12.66 -9.22 -5.07
CA HIS A 66 -12.69 -8.18 -6.09
C HIS A 66 -14.01 -7.40 -6.10
N LEU A 67 -15.16 -8.07 -5.97
CA LEU A 67 -16.46 -7.39 -5.87
C LEU A 67 -16.56 -6.51 -4.62
N VAL A 68 -15.90 -6.86 -3.51
CA VAL A 68 -15.79 -6.00 -2.32
C VAL A 68 -14.89 -4.79 -2.59
N ALA A 69 -13.74 -4.98 -3.24
CA ALA A 69 -12.85 -3.90 -3.62
C ALA A 69 -13.51 -2.90 -4.59
N GLU A 70 -14.41 -3.39 -5.45
CA GLU A 70 -15.22 -2.60 -6.38
C GLU A 70 -16.47 -1.96 -5.72
N GLY A 71 -16.70 -2.21 -4.42
CA GLY A 71 -17.84 -1.69 -3.67
C GLY A 71 -19.20 -2.30 -4.04
N LEU A 72 -19.22 -3.47 -4.70
CA LEU A 72 -20.44 -4.17 -5.12
C LEU A 72 -20.94 -5.19 -4.08
N VAL A 73 -20.03 -5.72 -3.25
CA VAL A 73 -20.36 -6.61 -2.13
C VAL A 73 -19.92 -5.96 -0.82
N ALA A 74 -20.76 -6.04 0.21
CA ALA A 74 -20.46 -5.43 1.50
C ALA A 74 -19.30 -6.14 2.23
N ARG A 75 -18.50 -5.35 2.95
CA ARG A 75 -17.43 -5.86 3.83
C ARG A 75 -17.96 -6.39 5.16
N PHE A 76 -19.09 -5.85 5.62
CA PHE A 76 -19.76 -6.18 6.88
C PHE A 76 -21.24 -6.53 6.65
N PRO A 77 -21.84 -7.36 7.53
CA PRO A 77 -21.22 -8.06 8.66
C PRO A 77 -20.27 -9.18 8.21
N ARG A 78 -19.30 -9.54 9.06
CA ARG A 78 -18.35 -10.63 8.74
C ARG A 78 -19.11 -11.96 8.66
N GLY A 79 -18.77 -12.79 7.67
CA GLY A 79 -19.37 -14.12 7.49
C GLY A 79 -20.68 -14.14 6.68
N VAL A 80 -21.20 -12.97 6.28
CA VAL A 80 -22.37 -12.84 5.39
C VAL A 80 -21.93 -12.11 4.13
N TRP A 81 -22.26 -12.66 2.96
CA TRP A 81 -22.02 -12.07 1.65
C TRP A 81 -23.32 -11.46 1.17
N GLN A 82 -23.33 -10.14 0.99
CA GLN A 82 -24.50 -9.39 0.55
C GLN A 82 -24.09 -8.29 -0.42
N LEU A 83 -24.96 -8.00 -1.38
CA LEU A 83 -24.74 -6.89 -2.30
C LEU A 83 -24.91 -5.55 -1.58
N THR A 84 -24.09 -4.57 -1.95
CA THR A 84 -24.38 -3.16 -1.66
C THR A 84 -25.50 -2.67 -2.57
N GLU A 85 -26.07 -1.49 -2.32
CA GLU A 85 -27.02 -0.88 -3.27
C GLU A 85 -26.41 -0.75 -4.67
N ARG A 86 -25.13 -0.38 -4.75
CA ARG A 86 -24.37 -0.36 -6.01
C ARG A 86 -24.29 -1.75 -6.65
N GLY A 87 -24.04 -2.79 -5.86
CA GLY A 87 -24.04 -4.19 -6.31
C GLY A 87 -25.38 -4.63 -6.89
N LYS A 88 -26.49 -4.25 -6.26
CA LYS A 88 -27.86 -4.55 -6.74
C LYS A 88 -28.13 -3.88 -8.11
N LEU A 89 -27.74 -2.62 -8.27
CA LEU A 89 -27.89 -1.89 -9.54
C LEU A 89 -27.07 -2.51 -10.67
N VAL A 90 -25.83 -2.91 -10.38
CA VAL A 90 -24.96 -3.59 -11.35
C VAL A 90 -25.51 -4.98 -11.71
N ALA A 91 -26.03 -5.73 -10.73
CA ALA A 91 -26.67 -7.03 -10.99
C ALA A 91 -27.95 -6.89 -11.83
N ALA A 92 -28.66 -5.75 -11.72
CA ALA A 92 -29.84 -5.42 -12.52
C ALA A 92 -29.52 -4.88 -13.94
N GLY A 93 -28.25 -4.83 -14.34
CA GLY A 93 -27.84 -4.44 -15.69
C GLY A 93 -27.80 -2.93 -15.95
N GLN A 94 -27.84 -2.09 -14.91
CA GLN A 94 -27.76 -0.63 -15.05
C GLN A 94 -26.31 -0.15 -14.91
N ALA A 95 -25.71 0.36 -15.99
CA ALA A 95 -24.34 0.84 -16.01
C ALA A 95 -24.20 2.32 -15.54
N ALA A 96 -23.40 2.51 -14.47
CA ALA A 96 -22.58 3.67 -14.07
C ALA A 96 -23.21 4.99 -13.54
N VAL A 97 -22.78 5.38 -12.31
CA VAL A 97 -22.34 6.74 -11.85
C VAL A 97 -21.31 6.55 -10.68
N PRO A 98 -20.30 7.44 -10.45
CA PRO A 98 -19.08 7.12 -9.70
C PRO A 98 -19.20 7.26 -8.17
N ALA A 99 -18.15 6.80 -7.50
CA ALA A 99 -18.03 6.67 -6.05
C ALA A 99 -18.34 7.98 -5.30
N LEU A 100 -19.40 7.94 -4.50
CA LEU A 100 -19.60 8.84 -3.37
C LEU A 100 -19.47 8.03 -2.08
N THR A 101 -18.58 8.55 -1.24
CA THR A 101 -18.38 8.33 0.19
C THR A 101 -19.57 7.72 0.93
N SER A 102 -19.29 6.72 1.78
CA SER A 102 -20.21 6.27 2.83
C SER A 102 -20.64 7.42 3.73
N PRO A 103 -21.93 7.52 4.07
CA PRO A 103 -22.37 7.99 5.36
C PRO A 103 -22.78 6.80 6.25
N HIS A 104 -22.57 7.02 7.54
CA HIS A 104 -22.86 6.13 8.66
C HIS A 104 -24.37 5.89 8.89
N ARG A 105 -24.60 4.72 9.53
CA ARG A 105 -25.63 4.35 10.52
C ARG A 105 -27.10 4.31 10.10
N ASP A 106 -27.74 3.16 10.36
CA ASP A 106 -28.61 3.01 11.53
C ASP A 106 -28.46 1.60 12.12
N GLU A 107 -28.27 1.56 13.43
CA GLU A 107 -28.41 0.38 14.29
C GLU A 107 -29.89 0.30 14.65
N ASP A 108 -30.53 -0.86 14.46
CA ASP A 108 -31.58 -1.34 15.36
C ASP A 108 -31.87 -2.83 15.17
N GLU A 109 -31.84 -3.52 16.30
CA GLU A 109 -32.60 -4.71 16.72
C GLU A 109 -32.81 -5.89 15.74
N LEU A 110 -32.25 -7.05 16.10
CA LEU A 110 -33.04 -8.18 16.63
C LEU A 110 -32.18 -9.35 17.08
N SER A 111 -32.60 -9.88 18.23
CA SER A 111 -32.05 -10.98 19.02
C SER A 111 -32.16 -12.35 18.34
N GLY A 112 -31.33 -13.28 18.82
CA GLY A 112 -31.49 -14.71 18.53
C GLY A 112 -30.24 -15.51 18.85
N ASP A 113 -30.18 -16.05 20.07
CA ASP A 113 -29.16 -17.00 20.54
C ASP A 113 -29.03 -18.21 19.60
N VAL A 114 -27.83 -18.46 19.09
CA VAL A 114 -27.38 -19.80 18.69
C VAL A 114 -25.90 -19.95 19.05
N VAL A 115 -25.65 -20.63 20.17
CA VAL A 115 -24.36 -21.24 20.48
C VAL A 115 -24.20 -22.48 19.61
N VAL A 116 -23.32 -22.42 18.60
CA VAL A 116 -22.74 -23.61 17.97
C VAL A 116 -21.25 -23.36 17.75
N THR A 117 -20.46 -24.09 18.50
CA THR A 117 -19.00 -24.22 18.42
C THR A 117 -18.59 -24.80 17.06
N ALA A 118 -17.81 -24.06 16.28
CA ALA A 118 -17.13 -24.57 15.10
C ALA A 118 -15.61 -24.36 15.27
N GLU A 119 -14.95 -25.41 15.75
CA GLU A 119 -13.50 -25.52 15.74
C GLU A 119 -12.99 -25.73 14.30
N GLY A 120 -12.00 -24.92 13.94
CA GLY A 120 -11.23 -25.00 12.71
C GLY A 120 -10.61 -23.64 12.41
N PRO A 121 -9.28 -23.46 12.54
CA PRO A 121 -8.66 -22.16 12.34
C PRO A 121 -8.90 -21.70 10.88
N PRO A 122 -9.32 -20.44 10.66
CA PRO A 122 -9.60 -19.94 9.33
C PRO A 122 -8.36 -20.05 8.43
N PRO A 123 -8.53 -20.34 7.13
CA PRO A 123 -7.42 -20.40 6.18
C PRO A 123 -6.70 -19.05 6.14
N LYS A 124 -5.38 -19.05 6.34
CA LYS A 124 -4.55 -17.84 6.32
C LYS A 124 -4.53 -17.25 4.90
N VAL A 125 -5.19 -16.11 4.73
CA VAL A 125 -5.02 -15.24 3.55
C VAL A 125 -3.56 -14.79 3.53
N LEU A 126 -2.85 -15.02 2.41
CA LEU A 126 -1.51 -14.47 2.20
C LEU A 126 -1.66 -12.95 2.03
N LYS A 127 -1.53 -12.23 3.14
CA LYS A 127 -1.50 -10.77 3.15
C LYS A 127 -0.26 -10.28 2.42
N THR A 128 -0.37 -9.18 1.70
CA THR A 128 0.84 -8.47 1.23
C THR A 128 1.68 -8.07 2.44
N LYS A 129 2.99 -7.86 2.26
CA LYS A 129 3.86 -7.42 3.36
C LYS A 129 3.32 -6.13 4.01
N ALA A 130 2.85 -5.19 3.20
CA ALA A 130 2.25 -3.94 3.68
C ALA A 130 0.96 -4.18 4.47
N GLU A 131 0.04 -5.00 3.98
CA GLU A 131 -1.19 -5.38 4.71
C GLU A 131 -0.88 -6.05 6.05
N SER A 132 0.11 -6.94 6.08
CA SER A 132 0.54 -7.58 7.33
C SER A 132 1.11 -6.58 8.33
N ILE A 133 1.87 -5.59 7.86
CA ILE A 133 2.44 -4.52 8.70
C ILE A 133 1.32 -3.62 9.21
N THR A 134 0.40 -3.17 8.36
CA THR A 134 -0.68 -2.28 8.77
C THR A 134 -1.65 -2.96 9.73
N ASP A 135 -1.99 -4.23 9.48
CA ASP A 135 -2.87 -4.98 10.38
C ASP A 135 -2.23 -5.19 11.75
N GLU A 136 -0.92 -5.47 11.79
CA GLU A 136 -0.18 -5.60 13.05
C GLU A 136 -0.08 -4.27 13.78
N LEU A 137 0.21 -3.17 13.08
CA LEU A 137 0.28 -1.83 13.65
C LEU A 137 -1.06 -1.42 14.31
N VAL A 138 -2.17 -1.66 13.61
CA VAL A 138 -3.52 -1.37 14.12
C VAL A 138 -3.87 -2.28 15.30
N SER A 139 -3.64 -3.60 15.16
CA SER A 139 -3.96 -4.56 16.22
C SER A 139 -3.14 -4.34 17.49
N ALA A 140 -1.84 -4.06 17.36
CA ALA A 140 -0.96 -3.86 18.50
C ALA A 140 -1.21 -2.49 19.16
N GLY A 141 -1.54 -1.46 18.38
CA GLY A 141 -1.91 -0.14 18.91
C GLY A 141 -3.15 -0.20 19.81
N LEU A 142 -4.08 -1.13 19.55
CA LEU A 142 -5.28 -1.34 20.36
C LEU A 142 -5.08 -2.30 21.55
N ASP A 143 -3.91 -2.90 21.74
CA ASP A 143 -3.65 -3.81 22.86
C ASP A 143 -2.73 -3.18 23.90
N SER A 144 -3.32 -2.41 24.82
CA SER A 144 -2.57 -1.72 25.88
C SER A 144 -1.89 -2.66 26.90
N ARG A 145 -2.11 -3.97 26.82
CA ARG A 145 -1.48 -4.97 27.69
C ARG A 145 -0.11 -5.40 27.16
N GLU A 146 0.19 -5.14 25.89
CA GLU A 146 1.44 -5.51 25.23
C GLU A 146 2.12 -4.30 24.55
N PRO A 147 2.58 -3.29 25.32
CA PRO A 147 3.22 -2.10 24.74
C PRO A 147 4.43 -2.46 23.85
N ASN A 148 5.29 -3.40 24.29
CA ASN A 148 6.44 -3.89 23.51
C ASN A 148 6.06 -4.52 22.16
N ARG A 149 4.81 -4.98 21.98
CA ARG A 149 4.31 -5.47 20.69
C ARG A 149 4.04 -4.29 19.75
N PHE A 150 3.46 -3.21 20.27
CA PHE A 150 3.23 -2.00 19.49
C PHE A 150 4.53 -1.30 19.09
N GLU A 151 5.51 -1.21 19.98
CA GLU A 151 6.84 -0.66 19.67
C GLU A 151 7.51 -1.41 18.51
N ARG A 152 7.48 -2.75 18.55
CA ARG A 152 7.97 -3.60 17.45
C ARG A 152 7.20 -3.38 16.15
N ALA A 153 5.88 -3.20 16.22
CA ALA A 153 5.07 -2.93 15.04
C ALA A 153 5.40 -1.57 14.42
N VAL A 154 5.60 -0.54 15.25
CA VAL A 154 6.04 0.80 14.81
C VAL A 154 7.43 0.73 14.17
N ALA A 155 8.39 0.08 14.82
CA ALA A 155 9.73 -0.12 14.25
C ALA A 155 9.68 -0.88 12.91
N GLY A 156 8.86 -1.94 12.82
CA GLY A 156 8.65 -2.70 11.59
C GLY A 156 8.04 -1.87 10.46
N ALA A 157 7.09 -0.98 10.79
CA ALA A 157 6.49 -0.07 9.82
C ALA A 157 7.51 0.93 9.26
N PHE A 158 8.29 1.60 10.11
CA PHE A 158 9.33 2.51 9.66
C PHE A 158 10.49 1.80 8.95
N GLY A 159 10.84 0.59 9.40
CA GLY A 159 11.79 -0.27 8.69
C GLY A 159 11.34 -0.60 7.27
N PHE A 160 10.05 -0.88 7.08
CA PHE A 160 9.48 -1.07 5.75
C PHE A 160 9.48 0.20 4.89
N LEU A 161 9.36 1.38 5.51
CA LEU A 161 9.50 2.67 4.83
C LEU A 161 10.95 3.02 4.48
N GLY A 162 11.92 2.20 4.91
CA GLY A 162 13.34 2.33 4.58
C GLY A 162 14.21 2.99 5.65
N PHE A 163 13.67 3.25 6.85
CA PHE A 163 14.50 3.69 7.98
C PHE A 163 15.32 2.52 8.53
N ASP A 164 16.50 2.81 9.08
CA ASP A 164 17.10 1.91 10.07
C ASP A 164 16.40 2.16 11.41
N ALA A 165 15.51 1.23 11.80
CA ALA A 165 14.63 1.36 12.96
C ALA A 165 15.09 0.40 14.07
N GLN A 166 15.53 0.97 15.19
CA GLN A 166 16.13 0.24 16.31
C GLN A 166 15.28 0.39 17.57
N LEU A 167 15.10 -0.69 18.33
CA LEU A 167 14.43 -0.66 19.63
C LEU A 167 15.46 -0.39 20.72
N ILE A 168 15.28 0.66 21.53
CA ILE A 168 16.24 1.06 22.59
C ILE A 168 15.75 0.60 23.99
N GLY A 169 14.72 -0.24 24.03
CA GLY A 169 13.89 -0.61 25.20
C GLY A 169 14.55 -0.63 26.59
N GLY A 170 13.79 -0.16 27.58
CA GLY A 170 14.09 -0.18 29.01
C GLY A 170 13.02 0.62 29.78
N ALA A 171 12.77 0.32 31.06
CA ALA A 171 11.81 1.11 31.84
C ALA A 171 12.23 2.59 31.89
N GLY A 172 11.42 3.47 31.29
CA GLY A 172 11.70 4.91 31.18
C GLY A 172 12.54 5.35 29.98
N ARG A 173 12.77 4.49 28.97
CA ARG A 173 13.46 4.83 27.72
C ARG A 173 12.51 5.05 26.54
N THR A 174 12.91 5.82 25.53
CA THR A 174 12.20 5.88 24.24
C THR A 174 12.19 4.52 23.56
N ASP A 175 11.09 4.26 22.88
CA ASP A 175 10.76 2.92 22.41
C ASP A 175 11.50 2.56 21.12
N VAL A 176 11.61 3.53 20.19
CA VAL A 176 12.23 3.31 18.87
C VAL A 176 13.09 4.50 18.46
N LEU A 177 14.28 4.24 17.92
CA LEU A 177 15.11 5.21 17.22
C LEU A 177 15.07 4.93 15.72
N LEU A 178 14.72 5.95 14.94
CA LEU A 178 14.75 5.89 13.48
C LEU A 178 15.97 6.66 12.98
N LEU A 179 16.77 6.02 12.14
CA LEU A 179 17.90 6.63 11.45
C LEU A 179 17.62 6.68 9.95
N ALA A 180 17.74 7.86 9.36
CA ALA A 180 17.70 8.06 7.92
C ALA A 180 19.13 8.32 7.40
N PRO A 181 19.82 7.32 6.81
CA PRO A 181 21.23 7.42 6.42
C PRO A 181 21.43 8.18 5.09
N LEU A 182 21.04 9.46 5.06
CA LEU A 182 21.05 10.30 3.85
C LEU A 182 22.31 11.19 3.72
N GLY A 183 23.45 10.74 4.27
CA GLY A 183 24.70 11.51 4.26
C GLY A 183 24.56 12.88 4.95
N VAL A 184 24.88 13.98 4.27
CA VAL A 184 24.72 15.35 4.81
C VAL A 184 23.25 15.71 5.11
N ARG A 185 22.30 14.96 4.56
CA ARG A 185 20.87 15.12 4.79
C ARG A 185 20.34 14.11 5.82
N ARG A 186 21.22 13.36 6.50
CA ARG A 186 20.82 12.40 7.53
C ARG A 186 20.00 13.08 8.62
N TYR A 187 19.10 12.33 9.20
CA TYR A 187 18.38 12.75 10.39
C TYR A 187 17.98 11.54 11.21
N ALA A 188 17.79 11.75 12.50
CA ALA A 188 17.35 10.78 13.46
C ALA A 188 16.07 11.26 14.13
N VAL A 189 15.22 10.31 14.49
CA VAL A 189 13.93 10.53 15.15
C VAL A 189 13.83 9.59 16.33
N VAL A 190 13.63 10.12 17.53
CA VAL A 190 13.19 9.31 18.66
C VAL A 190 11.68 9.17 18.61
N VAL A 191 11.18 7.95 18.78
CA VAL A 191 9.76 7.61 18.70
C VAL A 191 9.30 6.97 19.99
N ASP A 192 8.23 7.52 20.55
CA ASP A 192 7.49 6.97 21.68
C ASP A 192 6.16 6.40 21.17
N ALA A 193 5.94 5.09 21.36
CA ALA A 193 4.80 4.36 20.83
C ALA A 193 3.78 4.10 21.96
N LYS A 194 2.64 4.79 21.91
CA LYS A 194 1.58 4.67 22.92
C LYS A 194 0.40 3.86 22.38
N SER A 195 0.24 2.65 22.91
CA SER A 195 -0.94 1.79 22.69
C SER A 195 -2.11 2.21 23.59
N SER A 196 -3.34 2.10 23.11
CA SER A 196 -4.56 2.37 23.88
C SER A 196 -5.72 1.48 23.45
N GLY A 197 -6.40 0.83 24.41
CA GLY A 197 -7.48 -0.11 24.15
C GLY A 197 -8.76 0.52 23.60
N HIS A 198 -9.18 1.68 24.12
CA HIS A 198 -10.46 2.33 23.74
C HIS A 198 -10.50 3.85 23.95
N THR A 199 -9.39 4.48 24.36
CA THR A 199 -9.36 5.91 24.69
C THR A 199 -8.37 6.68 23.84
N ARG A 200 -8.71 7.91 23.47
CA ARG A 200 -7.76 8.83 22.84
C ARG A 200 -6.59 9.09 23.79
N ILE A 201 -5.39 9.10 23.26
CA ILE A 201 -4.18 9.42 24.04
C ILE A 201 -4.27 10.88 24.47
N SER A 202 -4.17 11.10 25.77
CA SER A 202 -4.22 12.40 26.41
C SER A 202 -2.81 12.87 26.82
N ASP A 203 -2.68 14.16 27.14
CA ASP A 203 -1.43 14.77 27.60
C ASP A 203 -0.80 14.04 28.80
N ALA A 204 -1.63 13.55 29.73
CA ALA A 204 -1.18 12.89 30.95
C ALA A 204 -0.53 11.52 30.71
N GLN A 205 -0.71 10.93 29.53
CA GLN A 205 -0.17 9.61 29.18
C GLN A 205 1.20 9.70 28.51
N ILE A 206 1.69 10.90 28.20
CA ILE A 206 2.97 11.13 27.54
C ILE A 206 3.94 11.72 28.56
N ASP A 207 5.07 11.04 28.75
CA ASP A 207 6.18 11.59 29.51
C ASP A 207 7.06 12.45 28.60
N TRP A 208 6.67 13.72 28.46
CA TRP A 208 7.35 14.69 27.61
C TRP A 208 8.81 14.94 27.99
N LEU A 209 9.13 14.87 29.30
CA LEU A 209 10.49 15.09 29.78
C LEU A 209 11.40 13.94 29.36
N SER A 210 10.90 12.70 29.45
CA SER A 210 11.60 11.53 28.94
C SER A 210 11.81 11.63 27.44
N VAL A 211 10.77 11.94 26.63
CA VAL A 211 10.91 12.08 25.17
C VAL A 211 11.99 13.10 24.80
N ARG A 212 12.01 14.26 25.48
CA ARG A 212 13.05 15.29 25.27
C ARG A 212 14.44 14.79 25.67
N GLY A 213 14.57 14.16 26.85
CA GLY A 213 15.85 13.63 27.33
C GLY A 213 16.44 12.59 26.38
N HIS A 214 15.60 11.71 25.81
CA HIS A 214 16.05 10.73 24.82
C HIS A 214 16.42 11.37 23.48
N ARG A 215 15.66 12.38 23.02
CA ARG A 215 16.03 13.15 21.82
C ARG A 215 17.43 13.74 21.96
N GLU A 216 17.74 14.30 23.12
CA GLU A 216 19.06 14.86 23.44
C GLU A 216 20.15 13.78 23.54
N ALA A 217 19.88 12.68 24.24
CA ALA A 217 20.83 11.58 24.42
C ALA A 217 21.23 10.91 23.10
N GLU A 218 20.27 10.72 22.20
CA GLU A 218 20.49 10.11 20.87
C GLU A 218 20.89 11.13 19.80
N ALA A 219 21.08 12.41 20.18
CA ALA A 219 21.34 13.52 19.26
C ALA A 219 20.36 13.58 18.07
N ALA A 220 19.10 13.21 18.32
CA ALA A 220 18.05 13.14 17.31
C ALA A 220 17.51 14.54 16.99
N GLN A 221 17.30 14.82 15.70
CA GLN A 221 16.79 16.11 15.25
C GLN A 221 15.29 16.26 15.53
N TYR A 222 14.56 15.15 15.60
CA TYR A 222 13.12 15.16 15.78
C TYR A 222 12.68 14.17 16.86
N ALA A 223 11.51 14.43 17.43
CA ALA A 223 10.78 13.51 18.29
C ALA A 223 9.37 13.29 17.74
N CYS A 224 8.88 12.07 17.87
CA CYS A 224 7.56 11.69 17.39
C CYS A 224 6.86 10.81 18.43
N VAL A 225 5.57 11.05 18.65
CA VAL A 225 4.72 10.10 19.39
C VAL A 225 3.81 9.44 18.38
N VAL A 226 3.84 8.10 18.35
CA VAL A 226 2.95 7.29 17.53
C VAL A 226 1.86 6.69 18.40
N GLY A 227 0.61 6.85 17.98
CA GLY A 227 -0.54 6.45 18.79
C GLY A 227 -1.78 6.15 17.95
N THR A 228 -2.77 5.46 18.54
CA THR A 228 -4.01 5.10 17.82
C THR A 228 -4.84 6.32 17.44
N GLU A 229 -5.11 7.19 18.41
CA GLU A 229 -5.81 8.46 18.23
C GLU A 229 -5.42 9.44 19.34
N PHE A 230 -5.45 10.74 19.05
CA PHE A 230 -5.02 11.81 19.97
C PHE A 230 -6.18 12.70 20.40
N ALA A 231 -6.23 13.07 21.69
CA ALA A 231 -7.34 13.83 22.28
C ALA A 231 -7.37 15.33 21.87
N GLY A 232 -6.32 15.84 21.22
CA GLY A 232 -6.19 17.25 20.87
C GLY A 232 -6.08 18.18 22.09
N GLY A 233 -6.45 19.46 21.93
CA GLY A 233 -6.47 20.42 23.04
C GLY A 233 -5.10 20.62 23.69
N ASN A 234 -5.03 20.41 25.02
CA ASN A 234 -3.79 20.54 25.80
C ASN A 234 -2.64 19.67 25.27
N LEU A 235 -2.94 18.49 24.75
CA LEU A 235 -1.96 17.59 24.17
C LEU A 235 -1.25 18.24 22.97
N ALA A 236 -1.99 18.87 22.06
CA ALA A 236 -1.40 19.52 20.88
C ALA A 236 -0.53 20.72 21.27
N ARG A 237 -0.96 21.47 22.30
CA ARG A 237 -0.17 22.59 22.85
C ARG A 237 1.14 22.09 23.47
N ARG A 238 1.09 20.99 24.23
CA ARG A 238 2.27 20.39 24.88
C ARG A 238 3.20 19.73 23.88
N ALA A 239 2.67 19.05 22.88
CA ALA A 239 3.45 18.56 21.75
C ALA A 239 4.20 19.69 21.03
N ALA A 240 3.56 20.85 20.84
CA ALA A 240 4.22 22.03 20.27
C ALA A 240 5.32 22.59 21.19
N GLU A 241 5.06 22.70 22.49
CA GLU A 241 6.03 23.15 23.50
C GLU A 241 7.29 22.28 23.55
N PHE A 242 7.14 20.96 23.37
CA PHE A 242 8.23 20.00 23.40
C PHE A 242 8.79 19.64 22.03
N GLU A 243 8.32 20.29 20.96
CA GLU A 243 8.72 20.04 19.56
C GLU A 243 8.55 18.56 19.14
N VAL A 244 7.44 17.95 19.56
CA VAL A 244 7.10 16.57 19.27
C VAL A 244 5.99 16.53 18.22
N SER A 245 6.20 15.74 17.17
CA SER A 245 5.16 15.46 16.17
C SER A 245 4.26 14.32 16.64
N LEU A 246 2.94 14.50 16.58
CA LEU A 246 1.96 13.46 16.86
C LEU A 246 1.54 12.77 15.55
N LEU A 247 1.79 11.46 15.44
CA LEU A 247 1.49 10.65 14.26
C LEU A 247 0.50 9.53 14.59
N ALA A 248 -0.70 9.58 14.00
CA ALA A 248 -1.70 8.54 14.21
C ALA A 248 -1.35 7.25 13.46
N VAL A 249 -1.71 6.10 14.03
CA VAL A 249 -1.57 4.78 13.40
C VAL A 249 -2.30 4.72 12.06
N GLU A 250 -3.47 5.34 11.96
CA GLU A 250 -4.22 5.44 10.71
C GLU A 250 -3.41 6.15 9.61
N ASP A 251 -2.76 7.26 9.96
CA ASP A 251 -1.96 8.07 9.02
C ASP A 251 -0.69 7.32 8.61
N LEU A 252 0.00 6.67 9.56
CA LEU A 252 1.16 5.82 9.28
C LEU A 252 0.78 4.62 8.39
N ALA A 253 -0.36 3.98 8.63
CA ALA A 253 -0.85 2.88 7.81
C ALA A 253 -1.16 3.30 6.36
N GLN A 254 -1.72 4.51 6.16
CA GLN A 254 -1.91 5.07 4.81
C GLN A 254 -0.58 5.25 4.08
N ILE A 255 0.44 5.75 4.78
CA ILE A 255 1.79 5.96 4.21
C ILE A 255 2.45 4.63 3.85
N VAL A 256 2.34 3.61 4.72
CA VAL A 256 2.84 2.25 4.46
C VAL A 256 2.19 1.65 3.21
N ASN A 257 0.87 1.77 3.08
CA ASN A 257 0.14 1.28 1.90
C ASN A 257 0.54 2.04 0.62
N ALA A 258 0.71 3.36 0.69
CA ALA A 258 1.17 4.17 -0.43
C ALA A 258 2.60 3.79 -0.86
N HIS A 259 3.50 3.57 0.11
CA HIS A 259 4.87 3.13 -0.14
C HIS A 259 4.93 1.78 -0.87
N ALA A 260 4.03 0.84 -0.53
CA ALA A 260 3.96 -0.47 -1.18
C ALA A 260 3.62 -0.40 -2.68
N VAL A 261 2.84 0.59 -3.09
CA VAL A 261 2.46 0.82 -4.49
C VAL A 261 3.50 1.66 -5.23
N SER A 262 4.03 2.68 -4.55
CA SER A 262 4.95 3.67 -5.10
C SER A 262 5.89 4.13 -3.99
N PRO A 263 7.09 3.53 -3.89
CA PRO A 263 8.00 3.76 -2.76
C PRO A 263 8.25 5.24 -2.50
N LEU A 264 8.22 5.61 -1.22
CA LEU A 264 8.55 6.94 -0.71
C LEU A 264 10.03 7.01 -0.35
N THR A 265 10.65 8.16 -0.57
CA THR A 265 12.02 8.41 -0.11
C THR A 265 12.01 8.90 1.34
N LEU A 266 13.10 8.67 2.07
CA LEU A 266 13.26 9.21 3.43
C LEU A 266 13.25 10.75 3.46
N THR A 267 13.65 11.40 2.36
CA THR A 267 13.50 12.86 2.23
C THR A 267 12.04 13.29 2.30
N GLU A 268 11.15 12.56 1.63
CA GLU A 268 9.73 12.90 1.57
C GLU A 268 8.98 12.50 2.82
N LEU A 269 9.54 11.62 3.65
CA LEU A 269 8.98 11.25 4.95
C LEU A 269 9.38 12.24 6.05
N ARG A 270 10.44 13.04 5.86
CA ARG A 270 10.89 14.04 6.83
C ARG A 270 9.82 15.04 7.29
N PRO A 271 8.95 15.58 6.40
CA PRO A 271 7.91 16.53 6.81
C PRO A 271 6.95 16.00 7.89
N LEU A 272 6.81 14.68 8.04
CA LEU A 272 6.01 14.06 9.11
C LEU A 272 6.56 14.42 10.50
N PHE A 273 7.86 14.62 10.61
CA PHE A 273 8.55 14.90 11.87
C PHE A 273 8.81 16.41 12.06
N GLU A 274 8.88 17.17 10.96
CA GLU A 274 8.98 18.65 11.01
C GLU A 274 7.63 19.30 11.33
N SER A 275 6.52 18.65 11.00
CA SER A 275 5.17 19.18 11.20
C SER A 275 4.71 19.01 12.65
N VAL A 276 5.15 19.92 13.50
CA VAL A 276 4.75 19.99 14.91
C VAL A 276 3.51 20.90 15.06
N PRO A 277 2.49 20.52 15.87
CA PRO A 277 2.43 19.33 16.72
C PRO A 277 1.85 18.09 16.02
N SER A 278 1.49 18.15 14.74
CA SER A 278 0.77 17.04 14.10
C SER A 278 1.34 16.68 12.74
N ALA A 279 1.80 15.44 12.61
CA ALA A 279 2.24 14.86 11.35
C ALA A 279 1.11 14.83 10.30
N ARG A 280 -0.16 14.83 10.73
CA ARG A 280 -1.33 14.77 9.85
C ARG A 280 -1.36 15.88 8.82
N SER A 281 -0.81 17.07 9.13
CA SER A 281 -0.74 18.17 8.15
C SER A 281 0.21 17.89 6.99
N ALA A 282 1.25 17.06 7.19
CA ALA A 282 2.19 16.65 6.16
C ALA A 282 1.72 15.43 5.36
N VAL A 283 0.81 14.60 5.88
CA VAL A 283 0.34 13.37 5.21
C VAL A 283 -0.11 13.61 3.76
N PRO A 284 -0.91 14.66 3.44
CA PRO A 284 -1.29 14.93 2.06
C PRO A 284 -0.10 15.17 1.12
N GLN A 285 0.92 15.89 1.58
CA GLN A 285 2.15 16.15 0.82
C GLN A 285 2.93 14.85 0.57
N VAL A 286 3.06 14.00 1.59
CA VAL A 286 3.73 12.69 1.47
C VAL A 286 2.98 11.81 0.47
N LEU A 287 1.67 11.68 0.60
CA LEU A 287 0.85 10.88 -0.32
C LEU A 287 0.85 11.44 -1.74
N ALA A 288 0.88 12.77 -1.91
CA ALA A 288 1.02 13.41 -3.21
C ALA A 288 2.33 13.02 -3.90
N ALA A 289 3.45 12.95 -3.19
CA ALA A 289 4.72 12.51 -3.75
C ALA A 289 4.69 11.04 -4.25
N SER A 290 4.04 10.15 -3.49
CA SER A 290 3.82 8.75 -3.91
C SER A 290 2.95 8.66 -5.18
N LYS A 291 1.86 9.44 -5.24
CA LYS A 291 0.96 9.53 -6.41
C LYS A 291 1.68 10.09 -7.64
N GLU A 292 2.47 11.14 -7.46
CA GLU A 292 3.22 11.77 -8.55
C GLU A 292 4.24 10.79 -9.16
N ARG A 293 4.95 10.03 -8.34
CA ARG A 293 5.79 8.94 -8.87
C ARG A 293 5.00 7.85 -9.60
N ALA A 294 3.81 7.50 -9.12
CA ALA A 294 2.97 6.53 -9.80
C ALA A 294 2.52 7.06 -11.17
N ARG A 295 2.18 8.35 -11.25
CA ARG A 295 1.89 9.06 -12.50
C ARG A 295 3.08 9.00 -13.46
N LEU A 296 4.28 9.40 -13.02
CA LEU A 296 5.47 9.40 -13.88
C LEU A 296 5.84 8.00 -14.39
N ARG A 297 5.64 6.94 -13.58
CA ARG A 297 5.79 5.55 -14.05
C ARG A 297 4.78 5.19 -15.14
N LEU A 298 3.54 5.65 -15.02
CA LEU A 298 2.54 5.46 -16.07
C LEU A 298 2.93 6.20 -17.34
N VAL A 299 3.36 7.47 -17.24
CA VAL A 299 3.87 8.25 -18.38
C VAL A 299 4.99 7.50 -19.09
N LEU A 300 5.99 6.98 -18.36
CA LEU A 300 7.07 6.19 -18.94
C LEU A 300 6.54 5.00 -19.74
N ARG A 301 5.64 4.21 -19.15
CA ARG A 301 5.06 3.05 -19.84
C ARG A 301 4.31 3.46 -21.11
N ARG A 302 3.55 4.54 -21.05
CA ARG A 302 2.79 5.05 -22.20
C ARG A 302 3.70 5.61 -23.29
N LEU A 303 4.80 6.26 -22.94
CA LEU A 303 5.81 6.73 -23.89
C LEU A 303 6.41 5.56 -24.69
N LEU A 304 6.78 4.47 -24.02
CA LEU A 304 7.30 3.28 -24.70
C LEU A 304 6.29 2.70 -25.71
N ILE A 305 5.01 2.63 -25.35
CA ILE A 305 3.93 2.17 -26.23
C ILE A 305 3.79 3.09 -27.45
N HIS A 306 3.80 4.42 -27.24
CA HIS A 306 3.69 5.38 -28.34
C HIS A 306 4.89 5.32 -29.29
N MET A 307 6.10 5.16 -28.75
CA MET A 307 7.30 4.99 -29.58
C MET A 307 7.21 3.72 -30.42
N ASP A 308 6.81 2.58 -29.84
CA ASP A 308 6.63 1.32 -30.59
C ASP A 308 5.56 1.46 -31.69
N ASN A 309 4.45 2.14 -31.39
CA ASN A 309 3.39 2.42 -32.37
C ASN A 309 3.86 3.33 -33.51
N LEU A 310 4.63 4.37 -33.21
CA LEU A 310 5.21 5.27 -34.22
C LEU A 310 6.19 4.50 -35.12
N ASN A 311 7.08 3.70 -34.55
CA ASN A 311 8.03 2.87 -35.31
C ASN A 311 7.33 1.91 -36.27
N ARG A 312 6.20 1.32 -35.86
CA ARG A 312 5.41 0.41 -36.72
C ARG A 312 4.64 1.12 -37.81
N SER A 313 4.09 2.30 -37.52
CA SER A 313 3.23 3.04 -38.44
C SER A 313 4.01 3.87 -39.45
N LEU A 314 5.20 4.34 -39.08
CA LEU A 314 6.06 5.19 -39.89
C LEU A 314 7.51 4.67 -39.87
N PRO A 315 7.80 3.50 -40.47
CA PRO A 315 9.11 2.85 -40.38
C PRO A 315 10.25 3.69 -40.97
N ASP A 316 9.94 4.56 -41.94
CA ASP A 316 10.90 5.46 -42.57
C ASP A 316 11.01 6.82 -41.85
N SER A 317 10.18 7.06 -40.82
CA SER A 317 10.20 8.28 -40.00
C SER A 317 10.99 8.04 -38.72
N ILE A 318 12.07 8.80 -38.57
CA ILE A 318 13.16 8.49 -37.64
C ILE A 318 12.93 9.09 -36.22
N LEU A 319 11.87 9.86 -35.98
CA LEU A 319 11.90 10.81 -34.86
C LEU A 319 10.64 10.80 -33.98
N ALA A 320 10.79 10.31 -32.75
CA ALA A 320 9.87 10.60 -31.66
C ALA A 320 10.35 11.88 -30.93
N LYS A 321 9.85 13.05 -31.36
CA LYS A 321 10.14 14.31 -30.65
C LYS A 321 9.39 14.36 -29.32
N PRO A 322 9.96 14.96 -28.25
CA PRO A 322 9.30 15.09 -26.96
C PRO A 322 7.90 15.73 -27.06
N GLU A 323 7.74 16.76 -27.91
CA GLU A 323 6.49 17.47 -28.11
C GLU A 323 5.44 16.59 -28.81
N THR A 324 5.87 15.78 -29.78
CA THR A 324 5.00 14.81 -30.46
C THR A 324 4.53 13.74 -29.50
N LEU A 325 5.45 13.18 -28.70
CA LEU A 325 5.11 12.19 -27.69
C LEU A 325 4.17 12.75 -26.61
N LEU A 326 4.39 13.98 -26.17
CA LEU A 326 3.47 14.66 -25.26
C LEU A 326 2.08 14.81 -25.89
N ALA A 327 1.99 15.24 -27.15
CA ALA A 327 0.72 15.37 -27.85
C ALA A 327 -0.01 14.02 -27.92
N SER A 328 0.71 12.92 -28.20
CA SER A 328 0.14 11.56 -28.21
C SER A 328 -0.36 11.13 -26.83
N LEU A 329 0.35 11.44 -25.75
CA LEU A 329 -0.10 11.16 -24.38
C LEU A 329 -1.38 11.94 -24.04
N LEU A 330 -1.42 13.24 -24.34
CA LEU A 330 -2.58 14.09 -24.06
C LEU A 330 -3.81 13.68 -24.88
N ALA A 331 -3.60 13.13 -26.08
CA ALA A 331 -4.67 12.62 -26.92
C ALA A 331 -5.38 11.39 -26.35
N GLU A 332 -4.78 10.65 -25.40
CA GLU A 332 -5.40 9.47 -24.78
C GLU A 332 -6.59 9.80 -23.88
N ARG A 333 -6.73 11.07 -23.45
CA ARG A 333 -7.79 11.53 -22.53
C ARG A 333 -7.86 10.73 -21.22
N MET A 334 -6.72 10.21 -20.75
CA MET A 334 -6.59 9.58 -19.44
C MET A 334 -6.41 10.64 -18.34
N PRO A 335 -7.29 10.73 -17.33
CA PRO A 335 -7.15 11.68 -16.22
C PRO A 335 -5.83 11.56 -15.48
N GLU A 336 -5.27 10.35 -15.39
CA GLU A 336 -4.01 10.06 -14.71
C GLU A 336 -2.81 10.68 -15.42
N LEU A 337 -2.91 10.99 -16.72
CA LEU A 337 -1.86 11.65 -17.49
C LEU A 337 -2.00 13.18 -17.47
N ALA A 338 -3.03 13.72 -16.82
CA ALA A 338 -3.23 15.16 -16.72
C ALA A 338 -2.04 15.83 -16.01
N GLY A 339 -1.69 17.03 -16.46
CA GLY A 339 -0.56 17.79 -15.92
C GLY A 339 0.83 17.33 -16.41
N THR A 340 0.91 16.32 -17.29
CA THR A 340 2.19 15.94 -17.93
C THR A 340 2.74 17.11 -18.73
N SER A 341 3.97 17.51 -18.40
CA SER A 341 4.68 18.55 -19.11
C SER A 341 5.67 17.97 -20.12
N VAL A 342 6.14 18.79 -21.07
CA VAL A 342 7.22 18.36 -21.98
C VAL A 342 8.51 18.06 -21.23
N GLU A 343 8.71 18.72 -20.08
CA GLU A 343 9.87 18.52 -19.22
C GLU A 343 9.82 17.14 -18.54
N ASP A 344 8.64 16.67 -18.12
CA ASP A 344 8.45 15.30 -17.63
C ASP A 344 8.84 14.28 -18.70
N VAL A 345 8.38 14.51 -19.94
CA VAL A 345 8.71 13.65 -21.08
C VAL A 345 10.22 13.64 -21.32
N ARG A 346 10.89 14.80 -21.35
CA ARG A 346 12.35 14.87 -21.54
C ARG A 346 13.13 14.14 -20.44
N ARG A 347 12.73 14.28 -19.18
CA ARG A 347 13.37 13.55 -18.06
C ARG A 347 13.24 12.05 -18.20
N ILE A 348 12.07 11.58 -18.60
CA ILE A 348 11.83 10.15 -18.81
C ILE A 348 12.62 9.64 -20.03
N LEU A 349 12.67 10.40 -21.13
CA LEU A 349 13.47 10.03 -22.30
C LEU A 349 14.97 9.97 -21.94
N SER A 350 15.47 10.92 -21.16
CA SER A 350 16.86 10.88 -20.66
C SER A 350 17.14 9.64 -19.79
N LEU A 351 16.19 9.21 -18.95
CA LEU A 351 16.29 7.94 -18.21
C LEU A 351 16.32 6.74 -19.16
N LEU A 352 15.41 6.71 -20.16
CA LEU A 352 15.34 5.63 -21.15
C LEU A 352 16.62 5.55 -22.00
N GLU A 353 17.21 6.69 -22.34
CA GLU A 353 18.48 6.77 -23.03
C GLU A 353 19.62 6.23 -22.16
N THR A 354 19.65 6.63 -20.89
CA THR A 354 20.65 6.15 -19.92
C THR A 354 20.64 4.63 -19.76
N VAL A 355 19.47 3.99 -19.83
CA VAL A 355 19.35 2.53 -19.74
C VAL A 355 19.50 1.82 -21.09
N GLY A 356 19.78 2.56 -22.17
CA GLY A 356 19.98 2.02 -23.51
C GLY A 356 18.71 1.54 -24.21
N ALA A 357 17.53 2.02 -23.79
CA ALA A 357 16.28 1.69 -24.46
C ALA A 357 16.07 2.51 -25.75
N ILE A 358 16.65 3.72 -25.79
CA ILE A 358 16.52 4.68 -26.88
C ILE A 358 17.85 5.42 -27.08
N SER A 359 18.03 6.04 -28.24
CA SER A 359 19.18 6.90 -28.55
C SER A 359 18.74 8.23 -29.17
N THR A 360 19.49 9.31 -28.91
CA THR A 360 19.28 10.58 -29.61
C THR A 360 19.59 10.46 -31.10
N ALA A 361 18.76 11.06 -31.94
CA ALA A 361 18.95 11.15 -33.38
C ALA A 361 18.63 12.56 -33.88
N ASN A 362 19.47 13.07 -34.80
CA ASN A 362 19.28 14.36 -35.48
C ASN A 362 19.05 15.57 -34.55
N GLY A 363 19.70 15.59 -33.38
CA GLY A 363 19.78 16.74 -32.48
C GLY A 363 18.73 16.75 -31.36
N ASP A 364 17.44 16.59 -31.68
CA ASP A 364 16.34 16.74 -30.70
C ASP A 364 15.33 15.58 -30.64
N GLY A 365 15.46 14.59 -31.54
CA GLY A 365 14.58 13.43 -31.59
C GLY A 365 15.21 12.18 -30.97
N TYR A 366 14.36 11.17 -30.75
CA TYR A 366 14.77 9.88 -30.21
C TYR A 366 14.32 8.75 -31.13
N VAL A 367 15.19 7.74 -31.24
CA VAL A 367 14.93 6.45 -31.88
C VAL A 367 14.93 5.34 -30.83
N SER A 368 14.11 4.31 -31.04
CA SER A 368 14.11 3.14 -30.14
C SER A 368 15.21 2.17 -30.54
N ASP A 369 16.05 1.77 -29.58
CA ASP A 369 17.08 0.74 -29.79
C ASP A 369 16.57 -0.67 -29.47
N THR A 370 15.37 -0.76 -28.91
CA THR A 370 14.68 -2.00 -28.58
C THR A 370 13.16 -1.84 -28.66
N SER A 371 12.43 -2.96 -28.69
CA SER A 371 10.98 -2.98 -28.52
C SER A 371 10.54 -2.57 -27.10
N GLU A 372 9.25 -2.27 -26.92
CA GLU A 372 8.63 -2.01 -25.60
C GLU A 372 9.01 -3.11 -24.58
N ALA A 373 8.92 -4.37 -24.98
CA ALA A 373 9.24 -5.51 -24.11
C ALA A 373 10.71 -5.52 -23.68
N GLY A 374 11.64 -5.22 -24.59
CA GLY A 374 13.06 -5.15 -24.25
C GLY A 374 13.39 -3.93 -23.39
N ALA A 375 12.73 -2.78 -23.60
CA ALA A 375 12.88 -1.61 -22.74
C ALA A 375 12.40 -1.90 -21.31
N LEU A 376 11.25 -2.56 -21.15
CA LEU A 376 10.75 -3.00 -19.84
C LEU A 376 11.71 -4.00 -19.18
N TRP A 377 12.32 -4.89 -19.96
CA TRP A 377 13.31 -5.83 -19.45
C TRP A 377 14.56 -5.10 -18.93
N LEU A 378 15.12 -4.15 -19.69
CA LEU A 378 16.25 -3.31 -19.27
C LEU A 378 15.94 -2.58 -17.96
N LEU A 379 14.77 -1.96 -17.84
CA LEU A 379 14.33 -1.29 -16.61
C LEU A 379 14.19 -2.25 -15.43
N SER A 380 13.72 -3.49 -15.67
CA SER A 380 13.54 -4.50 -14.63
C SER A 380 14.85 -5.13 -14.15
N SER A 381 15.89 -5.10 -14.99
CA SER A 381 17.19 -5.72 -14.69
C SER A 381 17.86 -5.11 -13.45
N PHE A 382 17.63 -3.82 -13.19
CA PHE A 382 18.10 -3.11 -11.99
C PHE A 382 17.47 -3.63 -10.69
N VAL A 383 16.30 -4.27 -10.75
CA VAL A 383 15.59 -4.82 -9.58
C VAL A 383 16.03 -6.27 -9.30
N SER A 384 16.48 -7.00 -10.33
CA SER A 384 16.79 -8.43 -10.26
C SER A 384 18.29 -8.75 -10.10
N GLY A 385 19.15 -7.73 -10.12
CA GLY A 385 20.62 -7.84 -10.10
C GLY A 385 21.25 -8.31 -8.79
N THR A 386 20.47 -8.71 -7.77
CA THR A 386 21.02 -9.27 -6.51
C THR A 386 21.39 -10.76 -6.58
N GLY A 387 21.25 -11.40 -7.75
CA GLY A 387 21.63 -12.80 -7.98
C GLY A 387 23.14 -13.08 -8.15
N GLY A 388 24.03 -12.17 -7.74
CA GLY A 388 25.49 -12.35 -7.92
C GLY A 388 26.39 -11.58 -6.95
N LEU A 389 25.84 -10.91 -5.94
CA LEU A 389 26.62 -10.33 -4.84
C LEU A 389 26.29 -11.10 -3.56
N ASP A 390 26.78 -12.34 -3.51
CA ASP A 390 26.83 -13.12 -2.29
C ASP A 390 27.64 -12.37 -1.23
N GLY A 391 26.93 -11.75 -0.28
CA GLY A 391 26.95 -12.19 1.11
C GLY A 391 28.30 -12.41 1.80
N THR A 392 29.39 -11.76 1.40
CA THR A 392 30.67 -11.82 2.13
C THR A 392 31.30 -10.44 2.29
N ALA A 393 31.38 -10.04 3.56
CA ALA A 393 32.27 -9.02 4.13
C ALA A 393 32.03 -7.54 3.76
N TRP A 394 30.94 -6.98 4.27
CA TRP A 394 31.05 -5.66 4.92
C TRP A 394 31.26 -5.90 6.42
N GLN A 395 32.51 -6.14 6.80
CA GLN A 395 32.92 -6.00 8.20
C GLN A 395 33.02 -4.50 8.48
N SER A 396 32.14 -4.00 9.36
CA SER A 396 32.28 -2.67 9.95
C SER A 396 33.69 -2.53 10.55
N PRO A 397 34.43 -1.44 10.29
CA PRO A 397 35.68 -1.22 11.01
C PRO A 397 35.34 -1.01 12.49
N SER A 398 35.79 -1.93 13.34
CA SER A 398 35.79 -1.73 14.79
C SER A 398 36.64 -0.50 15.12
N PRO A 399 36.25 0.33 16.10
CA PRO A 399 37.09 1.42 16.54
C PRO A 399 38.32 0.80 17.22
N SER A 400 39.50 1.06 16.66
CA SER A 400 40.75 0.77 17.36
C SER A 400 40.82 1.64 18.61
N ALA A 401 40.87 0.97 19.76
CA ALA A 401 41.49 1.53 20.94
C ALA A 401 42.99 1.76 20.66
N ASP A 402 43.56 2.71 21.37
CA ASP A 402 44.98 3.09 21.49
C ASP A 402 45.52 4.08 20.44
N HIS A 403 45.46 5.38 20.76
CA HIS A 403 46.54 6.09 21.46
C HIS A 403 46.14 7.49 21.93
#